data_AF-A0A0Q9NS27-F1
#
_entry.id   AF-A0A0Q9NS27-F1
#
_cell.length_a   1.000
_cell.length_b   1.000
_cell.length_c   1.000
_cell.angle_alpha   90.00
_cell.angle_beta   90.00
_cell.angle_gamma   90.00
#
_symmetry.space_group_name_H-M   'P 1'
#
loop_
_entity.id
_entity.type
_entity.pdbx_description
1 polymer ?
#
loop_
_entity_poly.entity_id
_entity_poly.type
_entity_poly.pdbx_seq_one_letter_code
_entity_poly.pdbx_strand_id
1 'polypeptide(L)'
;MGRQGDSAARGTASGSSSVRKPSPAVYRRRRLVVGAALLLVLALVVSGFALAGAFKGGSQQASSTQPSPGGTAAPSASASPSAAATPSGPASATTSATPSATASATPSCNQNQVTVSASTDKPAYGPGENPMLTLKVTNGGSVPCEVNIGTSQMEFLVTSGSDRIFSSKDCQASSEDLVKVIAPGASETANFPWNRNRSAEGCKAVSAAPGGGGAYYIFTARLGSRASPKAVFQLN
;
A
#
# COMPACT_ATOMS: atom_id res chain seq x y z
N MET A 1 24.34 55.89 -69.33
CA MET A 1 23.12 55.11 -68.99
C MET A 1 23.55 54.08 -67.95
N GLY A 2 23.02 53.93 -66.73
CA GLY A 2 22.03 54.69 -65.95
C GLY A 2 21.70 53.91 -64.65
N ARG A 3 21.13 54.58 -63.63
CA ARG A 3 20.76 54.08 -62.26
C ARG A 3 21.96 53.87 -61.31
N GLN A 4 22.03 54.40 -60.07
CA GLN A 4 21.10 54.70 -58.95
C GLN A 4 20.72 53.53 -58.04
N GLY A 5 20.89 53.77 -56.73
CA GLY A 5 20.28 53.07 -55.59
C GLY A 5 21.03 51.83 -55.06
N ASP A 6 20.99 51.49 -53.77
CA ASP A 6 20.64 52.29 -52.58
C ASP A 6 21.12 51.58 -51.29
N SER A 7 20.99 52.22 -50.12
CA SER A 7 21.52 51.71 -48.83
C SER A 7 20.56 50.81 -48.02
N ALA A 8 21.15 50.09 -47.03
CA ALA A 8 20.51 49.39 -45.89
C ALA A 8 19.78 48.05 -46.22
N ALA A 9 19.72 47.03 -45.36
CA ALA A 9 19.60 47.01 -43.90
C ALA A 9 20.05 45.68 -43.26
N ARG A 10 20.16 45.66 -41.91
CA ARG A 10 20.40 44.44 -41.12
C ARG A 10 19.13 43.57 -41.02
N GLY A 11 19.28 42.25 -41.09
CA GLY A 11 18.21 41.28 -40.81
C GLY A 11 18.66 40.20 -39.83
N THR A 12 18.35 40.35 -38.55
CA THR A 12 18.50 39.29 -37.54
C THR A 12 17.31 38.33 -37.61
N ALA A 13 17.53 37.09 -38.08
CA ALA A 13 16.49 36.07 -38.12
C ALA A 13 16.34 35.39 -36.74
N SER A 14 15.25 35.70 -36.03
CA SER A 14 14.85 34.99 -34.81
C SER A 14 13.85 33.90 -35.18
N GLY A 15 14.22 32.62 -34.99
CA GLY A 15 13.38 31.48 -35.35
C GLY A 15 12.38 31.13 -34.25
N SER A 16 11.07 31.28 -34.52
CA SER A 16 10.01 30.83 -33.59
C SER A 16 9.52 29.43 -33.93
N SER A 17 9.54 28.53 -32.94
CA SER A 17 9.05 27.16 -33.06
C SER A 17 7.55 27.09 -32.78
N SER A 18 6.74 26.84 -33.81
CA SER A 18 5.29 26.72 -33.67
C SER A 18 4.86 25.31 -33.24
N VAL A 19 4.32 25.21 -32.02
CA VAL A 19 3.78 23.95 -31.46
C VAL A 19 2.47 23.59 -32.18
N ARG A 20 2.46 22.49 -32.95
CA ARG A 20 1.22 21.96 -33.55
C ARG A 20 0.32 21.33 -32.49
N LYS A 21 -0.89 21.87 -32.30
CA LYS A 21 -1.94 21.21 -31.51
C LYS A 21 -2.47 19.97 -32.25
N PRO A 22 -2.69 18.83 -31.57
CA PRO A 22 -3.27 17.63 -32.20
C PRO A 22 -4.74 17.86 -32.60
N SER A 23 -5.16 17.28 -33.72
CA SER A 23 -6.46 17.60 -34.33
C SER A 23 -7.66 16.92 -33.64
N PRO A 24 -8.79 17.62 -33.44
CA PRO A 24 -9.94 17.12 -32.66
C PRO A 24 -10.69 15.95 -33.31
N ALA A 25 -10.37 15.59 -34.57
CA ALA A 25 -10.95 14.43 -35.26
C ALA A 25 -10.52 13.09 -34.62
N VAL A 26 -9.28 12.98 -34.14
CA VAL A 26 -8.74 11.74 -33.54
C VAL A 26 -9.42 11.42 -32.20
N TYR A 27 -9.71 12.45 -31.40
CA TYR A 27 -10.38 12.30 -30.10
C TYR A 27 -11.80 11.75 -30.26
N ARG A 28 -12.55 12.23 -31.26
CA ARG A 28 -13.91 11.73 -31.55
C ARG A 28 -13.91 10.27 -31.99
N ARG A 29 -12.98 9.85 -32.87
CA ARG A 29 -12.84 8.43 -33.26
C ARG A 29 -12.48 7.54 -32.06
N ARG A 30 -11.51 7.94 -31.22
CA ARG A 30 -11.14 7.18 -30.01
C ARG A 30 -12.30 7.04 -29.02
N ARG A 31 -13.08 8.11 -28.79
CA ARG A 31 -14.25 8.07 -27.89
C ARG A 31 -15.36 7.12 -28.37
N LEU A 32 -15.60 7.03 -29.69
CA LEU A 32 -16.56 6.08 -30.25
C LEU A 32 -16.08 4.62 -30.11
N VAL A 33 -14.80 4.33 -30.36
CA VAL A 33 -14.23 2.98 -30.19
C VAL A 33 -14.29 2.54 -28.72
N VAL A 34 -13.93 3.41 -27.78
CA VAL A 34 -14.03 3.11 -26.33
C VAL A 34 -15.48 2.89 -25.91
N GLY A 35 -16.43 3.72 -26.38
CA GLY A 35 -17.85 3.54 -26.09
C GLY A 35 -18.42 2.23 -26.62
N ALA A 36 -18.08 1.86 -27.86
CA ALA A 36 -18.50 0.59 -28.45
C ALA A 36 -17.91 -0.62 -27.70
N ALA A 37 -16.62 -0.58 -27.33
CA ALA A 37 -15.99 -1.64 -26.55
C ALA A 37 -16.63 -1.79 -25.16
N LEU A 38 -16.94 -0.68 -24.47
CA LEU A 38 -17.61 -0.68 -23.17
C LEU A 38 -19.00 -1.33 -23.25
N LEU A 39 -19.79 -0.99 -24.27
CA LEU A 39 -21.11 -1.59 -24.49
C LEU A 39 -21.03 -3.10 -24.77
N LEU A 40 -20.01 -3.54 -25.51
CA LEU A 40 -19.78 -4.96 -25.80
C LEU A 40 -19.44 -5.74 -24.52
N VAL A 41 -18.59 -5.18 -23.65
CA VAL A 41 -18.26 -5.78 -22.33
C VAL A 41 -19.50 -5.85 -21.44
N LEU A 42 -20.31 -4.78 -21.38
CA LEU A 42 -21.54 -4.78 -20.59
C LEU A 42 -22.56 -5.83 -21.08
N ALA A 43 -22.71 -6.00 -22.40
CA ALA A 43 -23.56 -7.05 -22.97
C ALA A 43 -23.09 -8.47 -22.60
N LEU A 44 -21.77 -8.71 -22.58
CA LEU A 44 -21.18 -9.98 -22.15
C LEU A 44 -21.38 -10.25 -20.64
N VAL A 45 -21.30 -9.23 -19.79
CA VAL A 45 -21.56 -9.37 -18.34
C VAL A 45 -23.03 -9.69 -18.08
N VAL A 46 -23.97 -9.00 -18.75
CA VAL A 46 -25.42 -9.24 -18.58
C VAL A 46 -25.83 -10.62 -19.09
N SER A 47 -25.30 -11.07 -20.24
CA SER A 47 -25.58 -12.42 -20.76
C SER A 47 -24.93 -13.52 -19.91
N GLY A 48 -23.74 -13.28 -19.33
CA GLY A 48 -23.14 -14.19 -18.35
C GLY A 48 -23.99 -14.37 -17.08
N PHE A 49 -24.57 -13.30 -16.56
CA PHE A 49 -25.48 -13.37 -15.40
C PHE A 49 -26.81 -14.10 -15.73
N ALA A 50 -27.32 -13.97 -16.95
CA ALA A 50 -28.55 -14.66 -17.36
C ALA A 50 -28.43 -16.19 -17.41
N LEU A 51 -27.22 -16.73 -17.62
CA LEU A 51 -26.97 -18.18 -17.64
C LEU A 51 -26.59 -18.78 -16.28
N ALA A 52 -26.23 -17.96 -15.30
CA ALA A 52 -25.97 -18.39 -13.92
C ALA A 52 -27.26 -18.60 -13.09
N GLY A 53 -28.41 -18.08 -13.54
CA GLY A 53 -29.69 -18.17 -12.83
C GLY A 53 -30.45 -19.49 -12.97
N ALA A 54 -30.06 -20.38 -13.88
CA ALA A 54 -30.84 -21.57 -14.24
C ALA A 54 -30.50 -22.85 -13.46
N PHE A 55 -29.41 -22.87 -12.67
CA PHE A 55 -28.93 -24.06 -11.96
C PHE A 55 -28.74 -23.85 -10.46
N LYS A 56 -29.86 -23.63 -9.74
CA LYS A 56 -29.91 -23.88 -8.29
C LYS A 56 -31.31 -24.25 -7.81
N GLY A 57 -31.75 -25.45 -8.20
CA GLY A 57 -32.96 -26.08 -7.66
C GLY A 57 -32.67 -26.78 -6.32
N GLY A 58 -33.66 -26.75 -5.41
CA GLY A 58 -33.58 -27.35 -4.07
C GLY A 58 -32.87 -26.44 -3.04
N SER A 59 -33.41 -26.21 -1.83
CA SER A 59 -34.63 -26.78 -1.22
C SER A 59 -35.13 -25.92 -0.06
N GLN A 60 -36.46 -25.83 0.07
CA GLN A 60 -37.25 -25.75 1.32
C GLN A 60 -36.60 -25.10 2.58
N GLN A 61 -37.16 -23.98 3.03
CA GLN A 61 -38.04 -23.94 4.22
C GLN A 61 -38.78 -22.59 4.26
N ALA A 62 -40.06 -22.59 4.65
CA ALA A 62 -40.91 -21.40 4.70
C ALA A 62 -41.17 -20.92 6.13
N SER A 63 -41.59 -19.64 6.26
CA SER A 63 -42.36 -19.07 7.38
C SER A 63 -41.65 -18.91 8.74
N SER A 64 -41.96 -17.92 9.60
CA SER A 64 -42.80 -16.72 9.47
C SER A 64 -42.57 -15.72 10.64
N THR A 65 -42.85 -14.44 10.40
CA THR A 65 -43.40 -13.43 11.36
C THR A 65 -42.71 -13.10 12.71
N GLN A 66 -42.14 -11.89 12.78
CA GLN A 66 -42.38 -10.73 13.70
C GLN A 66 -42.93 -10.88 15.17
N PRO A 67 -42.84 -9.82 16.04
CA PRO A 67 -42.40 -9.95 17.44
C PRO A 67 -43.41 -9.47 18.52
N SER A 68 -43.06 -9.63 19.81
CA SER A 68 -43.44 -8.68 20.90
C SER A 68 -42.72 -8.94 22.24
N PRO A 69 -42.71 -7.96 23.18
CA PRO A 69 -42.00 -8.03 24.47
C PRO A 69 -42.90 -8.27 25.69
N GLY A 70 -42.29 -8.59 26.83
CA GLY A 70 -42.88 -8.65 28.18
C GLY A 70 -41.89 -9.28 29.18
N GLY A 71 -41.85 -8.94 30.47
CA GLY A 71 -42.67 -7.99 31.23
C GLY A 71 -42.05 -7.59 32.57
N THR A 72 -42.71 -6.66 33.25
CA THR A 72 -42.25 -5.88 34.42
C THR A 72 -42.34 -6.63 35.76
N ALA A 73 -41.38 -6.39 36.67
CA ALA A 73 -41.63 -6.39 38.13
C ALA A 73 -40.60 -5.55 38.90
N ALA A 74 -41.08 -4.74 39.84
CA ALA A 74 -40.33 -3.93 40.82
C ALA A 74 -41.11 -4.00 42.17
N PRO A 75 -40.89 -3.15 43.19
CA PRO A 75 -39.69 -2.97 44.02
C PRO A 75 -39.97 -3.18 45.54
N SER A 76 -38.94 -3.01 46.38
CA SER A 76 -39.02 -2.56 47.80
C SER A 76 -37.66 -1.95 48.15
N ALA A 77 -37.48 -0.71 48.65
CA ALA A 77 -38.09 -0.04 49.81
C ALA A 77 -37.75 -0.72 51.15
N SER A 78 -37.32 -0.05 52.23
CA SER A 78 -36.89 1.33 52.48
C SER A 78 -36.27 1.39 53.90
N ALA A 79 -35.32 2.29 54.19
CA ALA A 79 -35.17 3.01 55.49
C ALA A 79 -33.78 3.65 55.68
N SER A 80 -33.77 4.99 55.65
CA SER A 80 -32.86 5.90 56.37
C SER A 80 -33.71 6.53 57.52
N PRO A 81 -33.26 7.47 58.40
CA PRO A 81 -31.93 8.03 58.70
C PRO A 81 -31.58 7.73 60.20
N SER A 82 -30.88 8.51 61.05
CA SER A 82 -30.20 9.82 60.97
C SER A 82 -29.22 10.01 62.15
N ALA A 83 -28.10 10.72 61.96
CA ALA A 83 -27.54 11.67 62.95
C ALA A 83 -26.31 12.41 62.39
N ALA A 84 -26.28 13.74 62.53
CA ALA A 84 -25.14 14.59 62.21
C ALA A 84 -24.62 15.28 63.47
N ALA A 85 -23.30 15.50 63.56
CA ALA A 85 -22.67 16.69 64.20
C ALA A 85 -21.12 16.63 64.15
N THR A 86 -20.52 17.55 63.41
CA THR A 86 -19.18 18.13 63.68
C THR A 86 -19.30 19.22 64.79
N PRO A 87 -18.23 19.83 65.38
CA PRO A 87 -16.91 20.12 64.77
C PRO A 87 -15.64 20.11 65.69
N SER A 88 -14.50 20.49 65.08
CA SER A 88 -13.34 21.24 65.67
C SER A 88 -12.14 20.54 66.35
N GLY A 89 -11.21 20.03 65.53
CA GLY A 89 -9.73 20.30 65.55
C GLY A 89 -8.84 19.90 66.76
N PRO A 90 -7.50 20.11 66.69
CA PRO A 90 -6.67 20.49 65.54
C PRO A 90 -5.45 19.55 65.26
N ALA A 91 -4.82 19.75 64.10
CA ALA A 91 -3.42 19.49 63.71
C ALA A 91 -2.58 18.34 64.35
N SER A 92 -2.13 17.42 63.50
CA SER A 92 -0.69 17.12 63.34
C SER A 92 -0.41 16.45 61.99
N ALA A 93 0.54 17.01 61.24
CA ALA A 93 0.96 16.48 59.96
C ALA A 93 2.12 15.48 60.14
N THR A 94 1.91 14.24 59.68
CA THR A 94 3.02 13.32 59.38
C THR A 94 2.73 12.61 58.06
N THR A 95 3.19 13.24 56.97
CA THR A 95 3.23 12.63 55.64
C THR A 95 4.30 11.54 55.60
N SER A 96 3.99 10.36 56.13
CA SER A 96 4.70 9.13 55.74
C SER A 96 4.33 8.80 54.30
N ALA A 97 5.08 9.39 53.36
CA ALA A 97 5.05 9.02 51.96
C ALA A 97 5.68 7.62 51.80
N THR A 98 4.89 6.58 52.04
CA THR A 98 5.20 5.24 51.53
C THR A 98 5.41 5.37 50.02
N PRO A 99 6.57 4.99 49.47
CA PRO A 99 6.76 4.98 48.02
C PRO A 99 5.84 3.92 47.43
N SER A 100 4.67 4.37 46.96
CA SER A 100 3.68 3.50 46.34
C SER A 100 4.27 2.89 45.07
N ALA A 101 4.15 1.57 44.99
CA ALA A 101 4.49 0.66 43.90
C ALA A 101 5.18 1.25 42.66
N THR A 102 6.36 0.71 42.35
CA THR A 102 6.96 0.70 41.00
C THR A 102 5.89 0.69 39.92
N ALA A 103 5.86 1.74 39.10
CA ALA A 103 4.95 1.78 37.96
C ALA A 103 5.24 0.56 37.07
N SER A 104 4.28 -0.37 37.02
CA SER A 104 4.32 -1.49 36.07
C SER A 104 4.37 -0.91 34.67
N ALA A 105 5.56 -0.93 34.06
CA ALA A 105 5.75 -0.40 32.72
C ALA A 105 4.85 -1.19 31.77
N THR A 106 3.81 -0.53 31.23
CA THR A 106 2.95 -1.10 30.20
C THR A 106 3.86 -1.61 29.07
N PRO A 107 3.79 -2.90 28.69
CA PRO A 107 4.77 -3.47 27.78
C PRO A 107 4.65 -2.79 26.41
N SER A 108 5.73 -2.16 25.98
CA SER A 108 5.79 -1.35 24.76
C SER A 108 6.40 -2.13 23.60
N CYS A 109 6.03 -1.79 22.37
CA CYS A 109 6.57 -2.44 21.17
C CYS A 109 8.09 -2.22 21.08
N ASN A 110 8.85 -3.30 21.22
CA ASN A 110 10.25 -3.28 20.84
C ASN A 110 10.38 -3.41 19.32
N GLN A 111 10.56 -2.28 18.64
CA GLN A 111 10.70 -2.21 17.18
C GLN A 111 11.82 -3.12 16.64
N ASN A 112 12.84 -3.49 17.43
CA ASN A 112 13.88 -4.42 16.98
C ASN A 112 13.34 -5.84 16.73
N GLN A 113 12.19 -6.20 17.30
CA GLN A 113 11.50 -7.47 17.03
C GLN A 113 10.63 -7.42 15.76
N VAL A 114 10.46 -6.26 15.12
CA VAL A 114 9.83 -6.13 13.80
C VAL A 114 10.84 -6.46 12.72
N THR A 115 10.63 -7.58 12.02
CA THR A 115 11.55 -8.10 10.99
C THR A 115 10.98 -7.90 9.59
N VAL A 116 11.86 -7.77 8.60
CA VAL A 116 11.52 -7.68 7.17
C VAL A 116 12.15 -8.89 6.48
N SER A 117 11.37 -9.58 5.65
CA SER A 117 11.81 -10.72 4.85
C SER A 117 11.47 -10.49 3.38
N ALA A 118 12.32 -11.02 2.50
CA ALA A 118 12.15 -11.04 1.06
C ALA A 118 12.00 -12.48 0.60
N SER A 119 11.10 -12.70 -0.36
CA SER A 119 10.97 -13.98 -1.07
C SER A 119 10.49 -13.77 -2.50
N THR A 120 10.61 -14.81 -3.30
CA THR A 120 10.06 -14.92 -4.66
C THR A 120 9.16 -16.16 -4.72
N ASP A 121 8.17 -16.19 -5.60
CA ASP A 121 7.24 -17.33 -5.73
C ASP A 121 7.89 -18.59 -6.30
N LYS A 122 9.02 -18.45 -7.02
CA LYS A 122 9.85 -19.55 -7.53
C LYS A 122 11.33 -19.24 -7.32
N PRO A 123 12.20 -20.27 -7.26
CA PRO A 123 13.66 -20.08 -7.27
C PRO A 123 14.21 -19.83 -8.69
N ALA A 124 13.48 -20.20 -9.74
CA ALA A 124 13.88 -20.03 -11.13
C ALA A 124 12.65 -19.80 -12.03
N TYR A 125 12.84 -19.06 -13.11
CA TYR A 125 11.77 -18.61 -14.00
C TYR A 125 12.17 -18.76 -15.48
N GLY A 126 11.34 -19.43 -16.28
CA GLY A 126 11.54 -19.60 -17.72
C GLY A 126 11.29 -18.32 -18.54
N PRO A 127 11.52 -18.33 -19.86
CA PRO A 127 11.32 -17.16 -20.71
C PRO A 127 9.91 -16.56 -20.56
N GLY A 128 9.84 -15.25 -20.24
CA GLY A 128 8.58 -14.52 -20.09
C GLY A 128 7.87 -14.67 -18.73
N GLU A 129 8.33 -15.52 -17.81
CA GLU A 129 7.73 -15.63 -16.48
C GLU A 129 8.19 -14.50 -15.53
N ASN A 130 7.27 -13.66 -15.05
CA ASN A 130 7.62 -12.53 -14.19
C ASN A 130 7.69 -12.93 -12.70
N PRO A 131 8.80 -12.67 -11.98
CA PRO A 131 8.90 -12.96 -10.55
C PRO A 131 7.93 -12.14 -9.71
N MET A 132 7.23 -12.80 -8.78
CA MET A 132 6.46 -12.13 -7.72
C MET A 132 7.39 -11.83 -6.54
N LEU A 133 7.93 -10.61 -6.50
CA LEU A 133 8.76 -10.15 -5.39
C LEU A 133 7.85 -9.90 -4.16
N THR A 134 8.16 -10.53 -3.04
CA THR A 134 7.31 -10.50 -1.86
C THR A 134 8.07 -9.94 -0.66
N LEU A 135 7.59 -8.80 -0.13
CA LEU A 135 8.05 -8.21 1.12
C LEU A 135 7.08 -8.64 2.23
N LYS A 136 7.59 -9.29 3.29
CA LYS A 136 6.80 -9.63 4.48
C LYS A 136 7.41 -9.00 5.73
N VAL A 137 6.60 -8.21 6.44
CA VAL A 137 6.90 -7.58 7.73
C VAL A 137 6.28 -8.45 8.83
N THR A 138 7.06 -8.84 9.84
CA THR A 138 6.60 -9.73 10.93
C THR A 138 6.92 -9.12 12.29
N ASN A 139 5.93 -9.06 13.19
CA ASN A 139 6.16 -8.68 14.59
C ASN A 139 6.53 -9.93 15.41
N GLY A 140 7.81 -10.10 15.73
CA GLY A 140 8.30 -11.17 16.59
C GLY A 140 8.24 -10.86 18.09
N GLY A 141 7.63 -9.74 18.50
CA GLY A 141 7.44 -9.35 19.89
C GLY A 141 6.18 -9.92 20.52
N SER A 142 6.03 -9.68 21.83
CA SER A 142 4.88 -10.13 22.64
C SER A 142 3.73 -9.12 22.74
N VAL A 143 3.89 -7.92 22.17
CA VAL A 143 2.86 -6.86 22.14
C VAL A 143 2.62 -6.33 20.73
N PRO A 144 1.44 -5.76 20.43
CA PRO A 144 1.18 -5.15 19.13
C PRO A 144 2.16 -4.00 18.82
N CYS A 145 2.54 -3.88 17.55
CA CYS A 145 3.48 -2.89 17.06
C CYS A 145 2.87 -2.04 15.96
N GLU A 146 2.86 -0.71 16.13
CA GLU A 146 2.61 0.21 15.03
C GLU A 146 3.84 0.25 14.11
N VAL A 147 3.61 0.01 12.82
CA VAL A 147 4.65 -0.02 11.79
C VAL A 147 4.14 0.71 10.56
N ASN A 148 4.89 1.71 10.09
CA ASN A 148 4.65 2.33 8.80
C ASN A 148 5.13 1.39 7.68
N ILE A 149 4.19 0.78 6.98
CA ILE A 149 4.37 -0.09 5.81
C ILE A 149 4.00 0.62 4.50
N GLY A 150 4.09 1.95 4.47
CA GLY A 150 3.80 2.78 3.31
C GLY A 150 4.87 2.71 2.21
N THR A 151 4.52 3.18 1.01
CA THR A 151 5.46 3.27 -0.13
C THR A 151 6.54 4.33 0.08
N SER A 152 6.40 5.23 1.06
CA SER A 152 7.49 6.04 1.62
C SER A 152 8.63 5.17 2.16
N GLN A 153 8.28 4.16 2.95
CA GLN A 153 9.21 3.29 3.65
C GLN A 153 9.68 2.11 2.80
N MET A 154 8.81 1.55 1.96
CA MET A 154 9.09 0.33 1.20
C MET A 154 10.04 0.53 0.02
N GLU A 155 10.93 -0.43 -0.21
CA GLU A 155 11.69 -0.56 -1.45
C GLU A 155 11.80 -2.03 -1.86
N PHE A 156 11.55 -2.32 -3.14
CA PHE A 156 11.87 -3.60 -3.78
C PHE A 156 13.10 -3.41 -4.66
N LEU A 157 14.26 -3.92 -4.23
CA LEU A 157 15.55 -3.76 -4.90
C LEU A 157 15.99 -5.09 -5.53
N VAL A 158 16.33 -5.09 -6.82
CA VAL A 158 16.88 -6.25 -7.54
C VAL A 158 18.28 -5.93 -8.07
N THR A 159 19.24 -6.82 -7.82
CA THR A 159 20.62 -6.73 -8.29
C THR A 159 21.09 -8.05 -8.92
N SER A 160 22.19 -8.01 -9.68
CA SER A 160 22.91 -9.21 -10.15
C SER A 160 24.42 -8.95 -9.97
N GLY A 161 25.05 -9.68 -9.04
CA GLY A 161 26.40 -9.33 -8.59
C GLY A 161 26.46 -7.91 -8.01
N SER A 162 27.30 -7.06 -8.58
CA SER A 162 27.38 -5.62 -8.29
C SER A 162 26.44 -4.76 -9.14
N ASP A 163 25.78 -5.32 -10.15
CA ASP A 163 24.93 -4.57 -11.08
C ASP A 163 23.55 -4.30 -10.46
N ARG A 164 23.12 -3.03 -10.48
CA ARG A 164 21.80 -2.62 -9.99
C ARG A 164 20.79 -2.69 -11.13
N ILE A 165 19.87 -3.64 -11.03
CA ILE A 165 18.92 -3.96 -12.09
C ILE A 165 17.68 -3.08 -11.98
N PHE A 166 17.04 -3.08 -10.80
CA PHE A 166 15.75 -2.42 -10.58
C PHE A 166 15.62 -1.93 -9.13
N SER A 167 14.91 -0.81 -8.93
CA SER A 167 14.32 -0.41 -7.64
C SER A 167 12.92 0.13 -7.87
N SER A 168 11.97 -0.28 -7.02
CA SER A 168 10.60 0.27 -7.05
C SER A 168 10.56 1.79 -6.86
N LYS A 169 11.57 2.39 -6.21
CA LYS A 169 11.66 3.83 -5.98
C LYS A 169 12.05 4.64 -7.22
N ASP A 170 12.68 4.02 -8.22
CA ASP A 170 13.19 4.74 -9.41
C ASP A 170 12.09 5.46 -10.21
N CYS A 171 10.89 4.86 -10.29
CA CYS A 171 9.73 5.35 -11.05
C CYS A 171 8.51 5.69 -10.16
N GLN A 172 8.73 5.85 -8.86
CA GLN A 172 7.65 6.10 -7.91
C GLN A 172 7.21 7.57 -7.96
N ALA A 173 6.00 7.80 -8.49
CA ALA A 173 5.47 9.16 -8.72
C ALA A 173 5.03 9.88 -7.43
N SER A 174 4.49 9.14 -6.45
CA SER A 174 4.21 9.63 -5.09
C SER A 174 4.53 8.54 -4.05
N SER A 175 4.73 8.96 -2.81
CA SER A 175 4.98 8.09 -1.67
C SER A 175 3.95 8.37 -0.59
N GLU A 176 3.26 7.32 -0.14
CA GLU A 176 2.24 7.42 0.90
C GLU A 176 2.70 6.67 2.14
N ASP A 177 2.38 7.20 3.32
CA ASP A 177 2.52 6.49 4.59
C ASP A 177 1.34 5.54 4.82
N LEU A 178 1.59 4.39 5.44
CA LEU A 178 0.56 3.43 5.82
C LEU A 178 0.93 2.79 7.16
N VAL A 179 0.54 3.43 8.26
CA VAL A 179 0.72 2.86 9.60
C VAL A 179 -0.29 1.75 9.82
N LYS A 180 0.19 0.55 10.18
CA LYS A 180 -0.63 -0.57 10.64
C LYS A 180 -0.18 -1.05 12.02
N VAL A 181 -1.14 -1.51 12.81
CA VAL A 181 -0.89 -2.25 14.06
C VAL A 181 -0.73 -3.73 13.72
N ILE A 182 0.49 -4.26 13.86
CA ILE A 182 0.80 -5.68 13.65
C ILE A 182 0.79 -6.38 15.01
N ALA A 183 -0.14 -7.32 15.22
CA ALA A 183 -0.25 -8.10 16.45
C ALA A 183 0.97 -9.02 16.68
N PRO A 184 1.20 -9.52 17.92
CA PRO A 184 2.25 -10.50 18.22
C PRO A 184 2.21 -11.71 17.29
N GLY A 185 3.33 -12.06 16.69
CA GLY A 185 3.46 -13.17 15.72
C GLY A 185 2.79 -12.94 14.36
N ALA A 186 1.98 -11.87 14.21
CA ALA A 186 1.29 -11.56 12.96
C ALA A 186 2.24 -10.97 11.91
N SER A 187 1.76 -10.89 10.68
CA SER A 187 2.55 -10.37 9.56
C SER A 187 1.72 -9.62 8.54
N GLU A 188 2.33 -8.62 7.94
CA GLU A 188 1.81 -7.86 6.81
C GLU A 188 2.67 -8.16 5.57
N THR A 189 2.03 -8.33 4.41
CA THR A 189 2.72 -8.75 3.18
C THR A 189 2.35 -7.82 2.02
N ALA A 190 3.33 -7.52 1.18
CA ALA A 190 3.16 -6.80 -0.06
C ALA A 190 3.83 -7.57 -1.21
N ASN A 191 3.11 -7.69 -2.32
CA ASN A 191 3.52 -8.45 -3.50
C ASN A 191 3.70 -7.51 -4.68
N PHE A 192 4.84 -7.62 -5.36
CA PHE A 192 5.22 -6.79 -6.50
C PHE A 192 5.60 -7.69 -7.69
N PRO A 193 4.75 -7.85 -8.71
CA PRO A 193 5.10 -8.59 -9.92
C PRO A 193 6.11 -7.77 -10.73
N TRP A 194 7.36 -8.22 -10.76
CA TRP A 194 8.43 -7.52 -11.48
C TRP A 194 8.51 -7.98 -12.94
N ASN A 195 8.26 -7.05 -13.86
CA ASN A 195 8.16 -7.30 -15.30
C ASN A 195 9.54 -7.49 -16.00
N ARG A 196 10.55 -8.00 -15.27
CA ARG A 196 11.93 -8.16 -15.74
C ARG A 196 12.49 -6.91 -16.44
N ASN A 197 12.12 -5.72 -15.99
CA ASN A 197 12.59 -4.45 -16.56
C ASN A 197 13.70 -3.84 -15.69
N ARG A 198 14.65 -3.16 -16.33
CA ARG A 198 15.60 -2.31 -15.62
C ARG A 198 14.96 -0.98 -15.26
N SER A 199 15.48 -0.32 -14.23
CA SER A 199 15.07 1.05 -13.86
C SER A 199 16.25 1.90 -13.39
N ALA A 200 16.12 3.21 -13.59
CA ALA A 200 17.10 4.22 -13.21
C ALA A 200 16.40 5.44 -12.60
N GLU A 201 17.05 6.06 -11.62
CA GLU A 201 16.52 7.13 -10.80
C GLU A 201 15.92 8.29 -11.62
N GLY A 202 14.75 8.79 -11.20
CA GLY A 202 13.97 9.77 -11.94
C GLY A 202 13.26 9.17 -13.17
N CYS A 203 12.95 7.87 -13.11
CA CYS A 203 12.34 7.05 -14.16
C CYS A 203 13.01 7.20 -15.54
N LYS A 204 14.35 7.30 -15.56
CA LYS A 204 15.11 7.42 -16.80
C LYS A 204 14.98 6.14 -17.62
N ALA A 205 14.78 6.29 -18.92
CA ALA A 205 14.66 5.16 -19.83
C ALA A 205 15.96 4.35 -19.88
N VAL A 206 15.85 3.04 -19.64
CA VAL A 206 16.93 2.06 -19.78
C VAL A 206 16.51 1.05 -20.83
N SER A 207 17.21 0.99 -21.96
CA SER A 207 16.91 0.07 -23.07
C SER A 207 17.49 -1.34 -22.88
N ALA A 208 18.51 -1.48 -22.01
CA ALA A 208 19.06 -2.78 -21.67
C ALA A 208 18.06 -3.60 -20.85
N ALA A 209 17.80 -4.84 -21.28
CA ALA A 209 17.10 -5.82 -20.47
C ALA A 209 18.03 -6.40 -19.37
N PRO A 210 17.49 -6.94 -18.27
CA PRO A 210 18.23 -7.87 -17.43
C PRO A 210 18.65 -9.11 -18.25
N GLY A 211 19.81 -9.69 -17.94
CA GLY A 211 20.28 -10.91 -18.59
C GLY A 211 19.37 -12.13 -18.34
N GLY A 212 19.08 -12.90 -19.39
CA GLY A 212 18.51 -14.24 -19.29
C GLY A 212 19.61 -15.32 -19.37
N GLY A 213 19.24 -16.55 -19.73
CA GLY A 213 20.20 -17.64 -19.97
C GLY A 213 20.80 -18.23 -18.70
N GLY A 214 20.05 -18.20 -17.59
CA GLY A 214 20.47 -18.75 -16.29
C GLY A 214 21.16 -17.75 -15.38
N ALA A 215 20.99 -16.45 -15.61
CA ALA A 215 21.57 -15.40 -14.77
C ALA A 215 20.93 -15.39 -13.37
N TYR A 216 21.75 -15.24 -12.33
CA TYR A 216 21.30 -15.13 -10.94
C TYR A 216 21.02 -13.69 -10.54
N TYR A 217 19.96 -13.51 -9.75
CA TYR A 217 19.48 -12.25 -9.23
C TYR A 217 19.30 -12.33 -7.71
N ILE A 218 19.52 -11.20 -7.07
CA ILE A 218 19.29 -10.98 -5.64
C ILE A 218 18.16 -9.97 -5.50
N PHE A 219 17.04 -10.41 -4.94
CA PHE A 219 16.00 -9.53 -4.43
C PHE A 219 16.29 -9.20 -2.95
N THR A 220 16.22 -7.91 -2.61
CA THR A 220 16.24 -7.42 -1.24
C THR A 220 15.05 -6.49 -1.03
N ALA A 221 14.28 -6.74 0.01
CA ALA A 221 13.17 -5.91 0.43
C ALA A 221 13.64 -4.96 1.55
N ARG A 222 13.17 -3.71 1.56
CA ARG A 222 13.46 -2.77 2.64
C ARG A 222 12.21 -2.11 3.17
N LEU A 223 12.27 -1.73 4.45
CA LEU A 223 11.28 -0.91 5.12
C LEU A 223 11.99 0.13 6.00
N GLY A 224 12.06 1.37 5.52
CA GLY A 224 12.87 2.43 6.13
C GLY A 224 14.35 2.02 6.18
N SER A 225 14.94 1.99 7.37
CA SER A 225 16.33 1.53 7.59
C SER A 225 16.49 0.01 7.65
N ARG A 226 15.41 -0.77 7.69
CA ARG A 226 15.47 -2.25 7.77
C ARG A 226 15.62 -2.82 6.37
N ALA A 227 16.61 -3.69 6.18
CA ALA A 227 16.76 -4.51 4.98
C ALA A 227 16.54 -5.99 5.31
N SER A 228 15.92 -6.73 4.39
CA SER A 228 15.76 -8.16 4.51
C SER A 228 17.08 -8.92 4.29
N PRO A 229 17.15 -10.21 4.70
CA PRO A 229 18.03 -11.17 4.06
C PRO A 229 17.83 -11.20 2.53
N LYS A 230 18.83 -11.68 1.80
CA LYS A 230 18.79 -11.81 0.34
C LYS A 230 17.90 -12.97 -0.09
N ALA A 231 16.94 -12.73 -0.96
CA ALA A 231 16.27 -13.77 -1.73
C ALA A 231 17.01 -13.95 -3.06
N VAL A 232 17.44 -15.16 -3.39
CA VAL A 232 18.16 -15.47 -4.64
C VAL A 232 17.24 -16.22 -5.58
N PHE A 233 17.20 -15.79 -6.85
CA PHE A 233 16.43 -16.45 -7.90
C PHE A 233 17.18 -16.39 -9.24
N GLN A 234 16.76 -17.22 -10.20
CA GLN A 234 17.38 -17.33 -11.52
C GLN A 234 16.39 -16.94 -12.63
N LEU A 235 16.86 -16.21 -13.65
CA LEU A 235 16.13 -16.00 -14.89
C LEU A 235 16.77 -16.82 -16.01
N ASN A 236 15.99 -17.78 -16.53
CA ASN A 236 16.35 -18.63 -17.67
C ASN A 236 15.89 -17.96 -18.98
#